data_AF-A0A133SKX7-F1
#
_entry.id   AF-A0A133SKX7-F1
#
_cell.length_a   1.000
_cell.length_b   1.000
_cell.length_c   1.000
_cell.angle_alpha   90.00
_cell.angle_beta   90.00
_cell.angle_gamma   90.00
#
_symmetry.space_group_name_H-M   'P 1'
#
loop_
_entity.id
_entity.type
_entity.pdbx_description
1 polymer ?
#
loop_
_entity_poly.entity_id
_entity_poly.type
_entity_poly.pdbx_seq_one_letter_code
_entity_poly.pdbx_strand_id
1 'polypeptide(L)'
;MSQVYDNFGVPQGFQAAGTYSGLCSSRVKLDVAMIVSRRDCSIVTDTQQGMTARSGKVLVLHNGMALPEGLRGREISEEVCQAVGTCIEEAPASVALVASGAKGQYFRPSLLIHSLKNLTAGLDTDSQPVEAVIDNGGDVSAQTVLLADNGGALSGIAADGTADSDGLCVIMTDAEADGAMIETALAQVKADMDTENFTFIVMANGGAGSQPVGQDDFSEGIEALLVKLGFQHALKACS
;
A
#
# COMPACT_ATOMS: atom_id res chain seq x y z
N MET A 1 -20.18 -20.03 -17.45
CA MET A 1 -18.71 -20.10 -17.58
C MET A 1 -18.17 -18.87 -16.88
N SER A 2 -17.62 -19.01 -15.67
CA SER A 2 -16.96 -17.92 -14.98
C SER A 2 -15.64 -17.63 -15.69
N GLN A 3 -15.47 -16.43 -16.24
CA GLN A 3 -14.14 -15.96 -16.60
C GLN A 3 -13.36 -15.80 -15.30
N VAL A 4 -12.49 -16.75 -15.02
CA VAL A 4 -11.42 -16.59 -14.04
C VAL A 4 -10.39 -15.70 -14.73
N TYR A 5 -10.40 -14.41 -14.44
CA TYR A 5 -9.28 -13.53 -14.76
C TYR A 5 -8.22 -13.75 -13.68
N ASP A 6 -7.32 -14.70 -13.90
CA ASP A 6 -6.03 -14.76 -13.20
C ASP A 6 -5.16 -13.63 -13.74
N ASN A 7 -5.49 -12.38 -13.38
CA ASN A 7 -4.67 -11.23 -13.73
C ASN A 7 -4.34 -10.47 -12.45
N PHE A 8 -3.39 -11.01 -11.68
CA PHE A 8 -2.82 -10.41 -10.46
C PHE A 8 -1.83 -9.28 -10.81
N GLY A 9 -2.26 -8.39 -11.70
CA GLY A 9 -1.52 -7.18 -12.03
C GLY A 9 -1.98 -6.01 -11.17
N VAL A 10 -1.16 -4.97 -11.11
CA VAL A 10 -1.59 -3.69 -10.51
C VAL A 10 -2.64 -3.02 -11.42
N PRO A 11 -3.59 -2.23 -10.87
CA PRO A 11 -4.62 -1.55 -11.65
C PRO A 11 -4.06 -0.59 -12.72
N GLN A 12 -4.91 -0.17 -13.66
CA GLN A 12 -4.48 0.68 -14.77
C GLN A 12 -3.75 1.94 -14.28
N GLY A 13 -2.61 2.22 -14.90
CA GLY A 13 -1.81 3.39 -14.58
C GLY A 13 -0.84 3.22 -13.41
N PHE A 14 -0.82 2.07 -12.74
CA PHE A 14 0.23 1.71 -11.78
C PHE A 14 1.32 0.86 -12.41
N GLN A 15 2.50 0.93 -11.80
CA GLN A 15 3.58 -0.03 -11.92
C GLN A 15 4.12 -0.33 -10.53
N ALA A 16 4.59 -1.55 -10.27
CA ALA A 16 5.21 -1.94 -9.03
C ALA A 16 6.52 -2.70 -9.24
N ALA A 17 7.37 -2.65 -8.23
CA ALA A 17 8.63 -3.37 -8.16
C ALA A 17 8.95 -3.70 -6.70
N GLY A 18 9.79 -4.71 -6.51
CA GLY A 18 10.31 -5.11 -5.21
C GLY A 18 11.81 -5.36 -5.31
N THR A 19 12.54 -5.03 -4.25
CA THR A 19 13.97 -5.28 -4.17
C THR A 19 14.38 -5.61 -2.75
N TYR A 20 15.60 -6.12 -2.63
CA TYR A 20 16.30 -6.25 -1.36
C TYR A 20 17.20 -5.03 -1.15
N SER A 21 16.91 -4.25 -0.12
CA SER A 21 17.65 -3.06 0.27
C SER A 21 18.87 -3.37 1.14
N GLY A 22 18.82 -4.47 1.90
CA GLY A 22 19.82 -4.78 2.92
C GLY A 22 19.57 -4.15 4.27
N LEU A 23 18.43 -3.47 4.46
CA LEU A 23 17.98 -3.03 5.78
C LEU A 23 17.59 -4.23 6.65
N CYS A 24 16.95 -5.24 6.06
CA CYS A 24 16.70 -6.50 6.74
C CYS A 24 17.94 -7.40 6.70
N SER A 25 18.13 -8.22 7.75
CA SER A 25 19.23 -9.19 7.83
C SER A 25 19.07 -10.40 6.89
N SER A 26 17.90 -10.57 6.28
CA SER A 26 17.63 -11.63 5.30
C SER A 26 18.38 -11.37 4.01
N ARG A 27 18.98 -12.39 3.39
CA ARG A 27 19.71 -12.25 2.11
C ARG A 27 18.88 -12.62 0.88
N VAL A 28 17.62 -13.00 1.07
CA VAL A 28 16.77 -13.59 0.04
C VAL A 28 15.37 -13.00 -0.01
N LYS A 29 14.92 -12.34 1.06
CA LYS A 29 13.59 -11.75 1.15
C LYS A 29 13.63 -10.32 0.60
N LEU A 30 12.68 -9.98 -0.29
CA LEU A 30 12.46 -8.59 -0.67
C LEU A 30 11.97 -7.82 0.56
N ASP A 31 12.50 -6.62 0.78
CA ASP A 31 12.16 -5.82 1.96
C ASP A 31 11.76 -4.38 1.61
N VAL A 32 11.84 -4.00 0.34
CA VAL A 32 11.38 -2.71 -0.16
C VAL A 32 10.59 -2.91 -1.44
N ALA A 33 9.37 -2.38 -1.46
CA ALA A 33 8.54 -2.24 -2.65
C ALA A 33 8.46 -0.76 -3.07
N MET A 34 8.29 -0.54 -4.36
CA MET A 34 7.89 0.74 -4.92
C MET A 34 6.66 0.51 -5.77
N ILE A 35 5.65 1.36 -5.61
CA ILE A 35 4.52 1.42 -6.53
C ILE A 35 4.38 2.87 -7.01
N VAL A 36 4.33 3.01 -8.34
CA VAL A 36 4.36 4.27 -9.07
C VAL A 36 3.10 4.39 -9.89
N SER A 37 2.40 5.51 -9.73
CA SER A 37 1.31 5.92 -10.59
C SER A 37 1.83 6.79 -11.74
N ARG A 38 1.32 6.58 -12.95
CA ARG A 38 1.56 7.46 -14.12
C ARG A 38 0.85 8.81 -14.02
N ARG A 39 -0.09 8.94 -13.08
CA ARG A 39 -0.89 10.15 -12.82
C ARG A 39 -0.76 10.54 -11.35
N ASP A 40 -1.06 11.79 -11.02
CA ASP A 40 -1.28 12.16 -9.62
C ASP A 40 -2.38 11.27 -9.03
N CYS A 41 -2.15 10.80 -7.81
CA CYS A 41 -3.00 9.88 -7.09
C CYS A 41 -3.16 10.33 -5.64
N SER A 42 -4.29 9.96 -5.05
CA SER A 42 -4.51 10.06 -3.61
C SER A 42 -3.80 8.90 -2.94
N ILE A 43 -2.94 9.18 -1.97
CA ILE A 43 -2.26 8.20 -1.13
C ILE A 43 -2.76 8.40 0.29
N VAL A 44 -3.49 7.41 0.81
CA VAL A 44 -3.94 7.38 2.21
C VAL A 44 -3.19 6.30 2.95
N THR A 45 -2.62 6.65 4.09
CA THR A 45 -1.98 5.70 5.00
C THR A 45 -2.69 5.76 6.34
N ASP A 46 -3.21 4.63 6.78
CA ASP A 46 -3.90 4.44 8.03
C ASP A 46 -3.07 3.55 8.94
N THR A 47 -2.68 4.11 10.07
CA THR A 47 -1.85 3.44 11.08
C THR A 47 -2.55 3.52 12.43
N GLN A 48 -2.00 2.85 13.45
CA GLN A 48 -2.46 3.03 14.83
C GLN A 48 -2.38 4.50 15.33
N GLN A 49 -1.58 5.35 14.68
CA GLN A 49 -1.45 6.77 15.01
C GLN A 49 -2.50 7.66 14.33
N GLY A 50 -3.29 7.10 13.42
CA GLY A 50 -4.33 7.77 12.65
C GLY A 50 -4.12 7.69 11.14
N MET A 51 -5.10 8.21 10.42
CA MET A 51 -5.09 8.32 8.96
C MET A 51 -4.39 9.60 8.51
N THR A 52 -3.68 9.49 7.39
CA THR A 52 -3.09 10.63 6.70
C THR A 52 -3.35 10.48 5.20
N ALA A 53 -3.86 11.56 4.59
CA ALA A 53 -4.04 11.65 3.15
C ALA A 53 -3.05 12.64 2.52
N ARG A 54 -2.56 12.32 1.33
CA ARG A 54 -1.76 13.23 0.51
C ARG A 54 -1.94 12.97 -0.98
N SER A 55 -1.71 14.00 -1.78
CA SER A 55 -1.53 13.84 -3.22
C SER A 55 -0.07 13.51 -3.53
N GLY A 56 0.15 12.62 -4.48
CA GLY A 56 1.47 12.24 -4.95
C GLY A 56 1.40 11.22 -6.09
N LYS A 57 2.49 10.51 -6.34
CA LYS A 57 2.54 9.46 -7.37
C LYS A 57 3.16 8.17 -6.89
N VAL A 58 4.02 8.24 -5.88
CA VAL A 58 4.92 7.14 -5.54
C VAL A 58 4.78 6.77 -4.09
N LEU A 59 4.59 5.49 -3.84
CA LEU A 59 4.73 4.87 -2.54
C LEU A 59 6.01 4.04 -2.55
N VAL A 60 6.86 4.27 -1.57
CA VAL A 60 7.93 3.35 -1.19
C VAL A 60 7.53 2.70 0.13
N LEU A 61 7.44 1.38 0.13
CA LEU A 61 7.06 0.59 1.29
C LEU A 61 8.26 -0.28 1.70
N HIS A 62 8.83 0.01 2.86
CA HIS A 62 9.79 -0.88 3.51
C HIS A 62 9.07 -1.75 4.53
N ASN A 63 9.35 -3.06 4.52
CA ASN A 63 8.85 -4.00 5.50
C ASN A 63 10.00 -4.77 6.16
N GLY A 64 10.13 -4.62 7.47
CA GLY A 64 11.08 -5.31 8.34
C GLY A 64 11.67 -4.41 9.43
N MET A 65 11.77 -3.10 9.20
CA MET A 65 12.21 -2.14 10.21
C MET A 65 11.35 -0.87 10.21
N ALA A 66 10.77 -0.52 11.36
CA ALA A 66 10.04 0.73 11.50
C ALA A 66 11.00 1.93 11.53
N LEU A 67 10.51 3.08 11.06
CA LEU A 67 11.24 4.34 11.24
C LEU A 67 11.38 4.69 12.73
N PRO A 68 12.50 5.31 13.15
CA PRO A 68 12.60 5.85 14.50
C PRO A 68 11.61 6.99 14.70
N GLU A 69 11.04 7.10 15.89
CA GLU A 69 10.08 8.16 16.20
C GLU A 69 10.73 9.56 16.25
N GLY A 70 9.90 10.60 16.10
CA GLY A 70 10.31 11.99 16.27
C GLY A 70 11.11 12.56 15.09
N LEU A 71 12.01 13.50 15.39
CA LEU A 71 12.76 14.27 14.37
C LEU A 71 13.59 13.36 13.46
N ARG A 72 14.21 12.32 14.03
CA ARG A 72 15.10 11.44 13.26
C ARG A 72 14.34 10.67 12.18
N GLY A 73 13.13 10.20 12.46
CA GLY A 73 12.28 9.55 11.45
C GLY A 73 11.93 10.49 10.31
N ARG A 74 11.62 11.75 10.63
CA ARG A 74 11.31 12.77 9.62
C ARG A 74 12.48 13.06 8.70
N GLU A 75 13.68 13.26 9.26
CA GLU A 75 14.90 13.46 8.47
C GLU A 75 15.18 12.29 7.52
N ILE A 76 15.02 11.06 8.00
CA ILE A 76 15.20 9.85 7.18
C ILE A 76 14.16 9.82 6.06
N SER A 77 12.89 10.09 6.35
CA SER A 77 11.84 10.16 5.33
C SER A 77 12.12 11.22 4.29
N GLU A 78 12.57 12.41 4.68
CA GLU A 78 12.95 13.49 3.76
C GLU A 78 14.13 13.08 2.87
N GLU A 79 15.18 12.49 3.44
CA GLU A 79 16.36 12.00 2.72
C GLU A 79 15.97 10.94 1.67
N VAL A 80 15.16 9.95 2.06
CA VAL A 80 14.69 8.89 1.17
C VAL A 80 13.77 9.43 0.10
N CYS A 81 12.77 10.25 0.44
CA CYS A 81 11.84 10.83 -0.54
C CYS A 81 12.58 11.73 -1.55
N GLN A 82 13.59 12.48 -1.12
CA GLN A 82 14.45 13.28 -2.02
C GLN A 82 15.23 12.38 -2.99
N ALA A 83 15.82 11.29 -2.51
CA ALA A 83 16.56 10.36 -3.33
C ALA A 83 15.66 9.62 -4.33
N VAL A 84 14.48 9.18 -3.89
CA VAL A 84 13.45 8.57 -4.74
C VAL A 84 13.04 9.54 -5.82
N GLY A 85 12.59 10.75 -5.46
CA GLY A 85 12.16 11.77 -6.42
C GLY A 85 13.21 12.08 -7.48
N THR A 86 14.49 12.12 -7.08
CA THR A 86 15.60 12.27 -8.03
C THR A 86 15.73 11.09 -8.99
N CYS A 87 15.53 9.86 -8.52
CA CYS A 87 15.69 8.64 -9.33
C CYS A 87 14.55 8.43 -10.35
N ILE A 88 13.34 8.93 -10.06
CA ILE A 88 12.15 8.76 -10.91
C ILE A 88 11.69 10.07 -11.57
N GLU A 89 12.47 11.15 -11.41
CA GLU A 89 12.18 12.48 -11.94
C GLU A 89 10.85 13.10 -11.44
N GLU A 90 10.54 12.89 -10.17
CA GLU A 90 9.36 13.45 -9.49
C GLU A 90 9.74 14.36 -8.32
N ALA A 91 8.83 15.26 -7.94
CA ALA A 91 9.03 16.08 -6.75
C ALA A 91 9.08 15.19 -5.48
N PRO A 92 9.96 15.49 -4.49
CA PRO A 92 9.99 14.74 -3.24
C PRO A 92 8.63 14.72 -2.51
N ALA A 93 7.85 15.78 -2.67
CA ALA A 93 6.49 15.88 -2.13
C ALA A 93 5.50 14.91 -2.78
N SER A 94 5.80 14.36 -3.96
CA SER A 94 5.01 13.33 -4.64
C SER A 94 5.32 11.92 -4.14
N VAL A 95 6.29 11.76 -3.22
CA VAL A 95 6.73 10.47 -2.68
C VAL A 95 6.25 10.29 -1.24
N ALA A 96 5.59 9.18 -0.99
CA ALA A 96 5.26 8.66 0.34
C ALA A 96 6.22 7.53 0.72
N LEU A 97 6.75 7.58 1.94
CA LEU A 97 7.52 6.48 2.53
C LEU A 97 6.70 5.89 3.68
N VAL A 98 6.45 4.59 3.61
CA VAL A 98 5.93 3.80 4.72
C VAL A 98 6.99 2.77 5.10
N ALA A 99 7.29 2.67 6.39
CA ALA A 99 8.25 1.71 6.91
C ALA A 99 7.63 0.96 8.08
N SER A 100 7.34 -0.32 7.88
CA SER A 100 6.77 -1.21 8.88
C SER A 100 7.82 -2.23 9.35
N GLY A 101 7.63 -2.78 10.55
CA GLY A 101 8.47 -3.83 11.12
C GLY A 101 9.03 -3.50 12.49
N ALA A 102 10.15 -4.12 12.84
CA ALA A 102 10.72 -4.04 14.19
C ALA A 102 11.07 -2.59 14.59
N LYS A 103 10.61 -2.18 15.77
CA LYS A 103 10.89 -0.86 16.37
C LYS A 103 12.25 -0.85 17.09
N GLY A 104 12.82 0.34 17.27
CA GLY A 104 14.04 0.56 18.06
C GLY A 104 15.35 0.10 17.41
N GLN A 105 15.30 -0.39 16.17
CA GLN A 105 16.47 -0.76 15.39
C GLN A 105 17.08 0.44 14.65
N TYR A 106 18.36 0.34 14.28
CA TYR A 106 19.03 1.40 13.54
C TYR A 106 18.64 1.38 12.06
N PHE A 107 17.78 2.31 11.67
CA PHE A 107 17.37 2.49 10.27
C PHE A 107 18.47 3.21 9.47
N ARG A 108 19.06 2.53 8.48
CA ARG A 108 20.16 3.06 7.66
C ARG A 108 19.65 3.48 6.26
N PRO A 109 19.22 4.75 6.05
CA PRO A 109 18.60 5.19 4.78
C PRO A 109 19.45 4.90 3.53
N SER A 110 20.77 5.05 3.64
CA SER A 110 21.69 4.74 2.53
C SER A 110 21.49 3.36 1.89
N LEU A 111 21.09 2.33 2.64
CA LEU A 111 20.85 1.00 2.10
C LEU A 111 19.62 0.96 1.17
N LEU A 112 18.51 1.57 1.61
CA LEU A 112 17.34 1.77 0.77
C LEU A 112 17.69 2.63 -0.46
N ILE A 113 18.38 3.75 -0.28
CA ILE A 113 18.77 4.65 -1.37
C ILE A 113 19.64 3.95 -2.42
N HIS A 114 20.60 3.10 -2.02
CA HIS A 114 21.42 2.33 -2.96
C HIS A 114 20.60 1.32 -3.78
N SER A 115 19.49 0.82 -3.23
CA SER A 115 18.63 -0.15 -3.89
C SER A 115 17.70 0.47 -4.94
N LEU A 116 17.52 1.80 -4.94
CA LEU A 116 16.57 2.50 -5.81
C LEU A 116 16.79 2.23 -7.30
N LYS A 117 18.05 2.09 -7.75
CA LYS A 117 18.34 1.77 -9.17
C LYS A 117 17.77 0.42 -9.61
N ASN A 118 17.82 -0.58 -8.72
CA ASN A 118 17.24 -1.89 -9.02
C ASN A 118 15.71 -1.83 -8.97
N LEU A 119 15.19 -1.08 -7.99
CA LEU A 119 13.76 -0.90 -7.79
C LEU A 119 13.11 -0.20 -8.99
N THR A 120 13.70 0.88 -9.50
CA THR A 120 13.16 1.60 -10.67
C THR A 120 13.30 0.80 -11.96
N ALA A 121 14.40 0.05 -12.13
CA ALA A 121 14.59 -0.81 -13.30
C ALA A 121 13.61 -1.99 -13.35
N GLY A 122 13.05 -2.39 -12.19
CA GLY A 122 12.12 -3.51 -12.07
C GLY A 122 10.64 -3.14 -12.14
N LEU A 123 10.29 -1.86 -12.39
CA LEU A 123 8.90 -1.41 -12.44
C LEU A 123 8.14 -2.04 -13.61
N ASP A 124 7.14 -2.85 -13.29
CA ASP A 124 6.24 -3.47 -14.26
C ASP A 124 4.79 -3.48 -13.74
N THR A 125 3.89 -4.11 -14.45
CA THR A 125 2.46 -4.24 -14.12
C THR A 125 2.16 -5.42 -13.21
N ASP A 126 3.18 -6.16 -12.76
CA ASP A 126 3.05 -7.29 -11.84
C ASP A 126 2.97 -6.81 -10.39
N SER A 127 2.08 -7.42 -9.60
CA SER A 127 1.88 -7.11 -8.19
C SER A 127 2.65 -8.05 -7.23
N GLN A 128 3.15 -9.20 -7.74
CA GLN A 128 3.90 -10.18 -6.94
C GLN A 128 5.09 -9.59 -6.16
N PRO A 129 5.84 -8.60 -6.65
CA PRO A 129 6.93 -8.02 -5.87
C PRO A 129 6.45 -7.31 -4.60
N VAL A 130 5.23 -6.77 -4.58
CA VAL A 130 4.62 -6.16 -3.39
C VAL A 130 4.22 -7.24 -2.39
N GLU A 131 3.60 -8.33 -2.87
CA GLU A 131 3.26 -9.52 -2.07
C GLU A 131 4.50 -10.04 -1.33
N ALA A 132 5.60 -10.26 -2.05
CA ALA A 132 6.84 -10.78 -1.50
C ALA A 132 7.52 -9.84 -0.48
N VAL A 133 7.30 -8.52 -0.58
CA VAL A 133 7.82 -7.55 0.39
C VAL A 133 7.00 -7.58 1.67
N ILE A 134 5.68 -7.62 1.57
CA ILE A 134 4.80 -7.56 2.75
C ILE A 134 4.64 -8.92 3.45
N ASP A 135 4.99 -10.02 2.78
CA ASP A 135 4.99 -11.37 3.34
C ASP A 135 5.78 -11.43 4.65
N ASN A 136 5.13 -11.67 5.79
CA ASN A 136 5.78 -11.79 7.09
C ASN A 136 6.12 -13.23 7.50
N GLY A 137 6.12 -14.16 6.53
CA GLY A 137 6.22 -15.60 6.77
C GLY A 137 4.89 -16.24 7.18
N GLY A 138 3.79 -15.53 6.91
CA GLY A 138 2.41 -15.96 7.14
C GLY A 138 1.63 -16.07 5.82
N ASP A 139 0.30 -16.08 5.90
CA ASP A 139 -0.53 -16.11 4.71
C ASP A 139 -0.56 -14.73 4.04
N VAL A 140 -0.25 -14.69 2.75
CA VAL A 140 -0.41 -13.50 1.91
C VAL A 140 -1.57 -13.75 0.96
N SER A 141 -2.50 -12.81 0.92
CA SER A 141 -3.66 -12.85 0.03
C SER A 141 -3.63 -11.65 -0.92
N ALA A 142 -3.81 -11.91 -2.21
CA ALA A 142 -3.98 -10.89 -3.24
C ALA A 142 -5.31 -11.10 -3.95
N GLN A 143 -6.13 -10.04 -4.09
CA GLN A 143 -7.46 -10.12 -4.67
C GLN A 143 -7.82 -8.85 -5.42
N THR A 144 -8.71 -8.98 -6.40
CA THR A 144 -9.28 -7.85 -7.14
C THR A 144 -10.81 -7.89 -7.11
N VAL A 145 -11.40 -6.71 -6.95
CA VAL A 145 -12.84 -6.44 -7.06
C VAL A 145 -13.06 -5.35 -8.09
N LEU A 146 -14.05 -5.52 -8.94
CA LEU A 146 -14.49 -4.46 -9.86
C LEU A 146 -15.54 -3.60 -9.17
N LEU A 147 -15.38 -2.29 -9.27
CA LEU A 147 -16.38 -1.34 -8.80
C LEU A 147 -17.58 -1.31 -9.76
N ALA A 148 -18.76 -0.97 -9.23
CA ALA A 148 -19.99 -0.87 -10.00
C ALA A 148 -19.85 0.09 -11.20
N ASP A 149 -20.68 -0.11 -12.23
CA ASP A 149 -20.79 0.76 -13.41
C ASP A 149 -19.48 1.03 -14.18
N ASN A 150 -18.54 0.06 -14.14
CA ASN A 150 -17.19 0.19 -14.69
C ASN A 150 -16.39 1.32 -14.00
N GLY A 151 -16.64 1.56 -12.71
CA GLY A 151 -15.98 2.58 -11.91
C GLY A 151 -14.47 2.41 -11.76
N GLY A 152 -13.95 1.22 -12.03
CA GLY A 152 -12.54 0.85 -11.92
C GLY A 152 -12.35 -0.50 -11.25
N ALA A 153 -11.11 -0.86 -10.97
CA ALA A 153 -10.72 -2.06 -10.25
C ALA A 153 -10.00 -1.70 -8.93
N LEU A 154 -10.46 -2.27 -7.83
CA LEU A 154 -9.78 -2.28 -6.54
C LEU A 154 -8.96 -3.57 -6.44
N SER A 155 -7.64 -3.45 -6.43
CA SER A 155 -6.74 -4.58 -6.17
C SER A 155 -6.10 -4.41 -4.79
N GLY A 156 -6.19 -5.44 -3.96
CA GLY A 156 -5.68 -5.44 -2.61
C GLY A 156 -4.71 -6.60 -2.38
N ILE A 157 -3.70 -6.35 -1.56
CA ILE A 157 -2.73 -7.32 -1.09
C ILE A 157 -2.64 -7.18 0.42
N ALA A 158 -2.90 -8.26 1.15
CA ALA A 158 -2.83 -8.29 2.60
C ALA A 158 -1.89 -9.39 3.08
N ALA A 159 -1.12 -9.07 4.12
CA ALA A 159 -0.29 -10.01 4.85
C ALA A 159 -0.50 -9.80 6.35
N ASP A 160 -0.64 -10.91 7.07
CA ASP A 160 -0.85 -10.87 8.51
C ASP A 160 0.35 -10.25 9.26
N GLY A 161 0.03 -9.67 10.41
CA GLY A 161 1.01 -9.15 11.33
C GLY A 161 1.82 -10.26 11.99
N THR A 162 2.88 -9.85 12.69
CA THR A 162 3.64 -10.70 13.60
C THR A 162 3.45 -10.21 15.02
N ALA A 163 4.05 -10.88 16.00
CA ALA A 163 4.10 -10.36 17.36
C ALA A 163 4.80 -8.98 17.46
N ASP A 164 5.68 -8.67 16.51
CA ASP A 164 6.54 -7.48 16.53
C ASP A 164 6.12 -6.40 15.52
N SER A 165 5.13 -6.67 14.67
CA SER A 165 4.70 -5.75 13.61
C SER A 165 3.23 -5.95 13.23
N ASP A 166 2.55 -4.84 12.96
CA ASP A 166 1.21 -4.86 12.40
C ASP A 166 1.18 -5.58 11.04
N GLY A 167 0.03 -6.15 10.71
CA GLY A 167 -0.28 -6.62 9.35
C GLY A 167 -0.30 -5.45 8.37
N LEU A 168 -0.10 -5.76 7.09
CA LEU A 168 -0.09 -4.76 6.03
C LEU A 168 -1.18 -5.08 5.02
N CYS A 169 -1.99 -4.09 4.68
CA CYS A 169 -2.95 -4.17 3.58
C CYS A 169 -2.69 -3.01 2.60
N VAL A 170 -2.27 -3.34 1.38
CA VAL A 170 -2.02 -2.39 0.30
C VAL A 170 -3.14 -2.50 -0.72
N ILE A 171 -3.88 -1.41 -0.93
CA ILE A 171 -4.97 -1.31 -1.88
C ILE A 171 -4.59 -0.31 -2.96
N MET A 172 -4.70 -0.71 -4.22
CA MET A 172 -4.51 0.12 -5.39
C MET A 172 -5.82 0.18 -6.17
N THR A 173 -6.16 1.34 -6.73
CA THR A 173 -7.33 1.49 -7.59
C THR A 173 -7.13 2.48 -8.71
N ASP A 174 -7.62 2.09 -9.89
CA ASP A 174 -7.70 2.98 -11.04
C ASP A 174 -9.02 3.78 -11.09
N ALA A 175 -9.87 3.64 -10.08
CA ALA A 175 -11.00 4.53 -9.86
C ALA A 175 -10.56 5.93 -9.42
N GLU A 176 -11.37 6.93 -9.75
CA GLU A 176 -11.18 8.29 -9.26
C GLU A 176 -11.71 8.39 -7.84
N ALA A 177 -10.81 8.60 -6.86
CA ALA A 177 -11.13 8.85 -5.46
C ALA A 177 -10.14 9.85 -4.86
N ASP A 178 -10.66 10.86 -4.18
CA ASP A 178 -9.82 11.80 -3.42
C ASP A 178 -9.48 11.25 -2.03
N GLY A 179 -8.57 11.93 -1.32
CA GLY A 179 -8.16 11.52 0.02
C GLY A 179 -9.32 11.44 1.03
N ALA A 180 -10.27 12.37 0.98
CA ALA A 180 -11.38 12.44 1.93
C ALA A 180 -12.38 11.30 1.70
N MET A 181 -12.64 10.96 0.44
CA MET A 181 -13.46 9.82 0.04
C MET A 181 -12.87 8.51 0.56
N ILE A 182 -11.56 8.32 0.37
CA ILE A 182 -10.83 7.14 0.85
C ILE A 182 -10.85 7.07 2.38
N GLU A 183 -10.55 8.16 3.08
CA GLU A 183 -10.57 8.21 4.55
C GLU A 183 -11.96 7.86 5.10
N THR A 184 -13.01 8.40 4.49
CA THR A 184 -14.41 8.14 4.89
C THR A 184 -14.78 6.67 4.65
N ALA A 185 -14.46 6.14 3.47
CA ALA A 185 -14.76 4.76 3.12
C ALA A 185 -14.02 3.78 4.03
N LEU A 186 -12.73 4.01 4.26
CA LEU A 186 -11.92 3.15 5.11
C LEU A 186 -12.39 3.19 6.56
N ALA A 187 -12.73 4.37 7.10
CA ALA A 187 -13.30 4.49 8.44
C ALA A 187 -14.64 3.75 8.58
N GLN A 188 -15.52 3.85 7.58
CA GLN A 188 -16.80 3.16 7.57
C GLN A 188 -16.62 1.64 7.57
N VAL A 189 -15.80 1.11 6.65
CA VAL A 189 -15.58 -0.34 6.54
C VAL A 189 -14.91 -0.90 7.80
N LYS A 190 -13.90 -0.20 8.33
CA LYS A 190 -13.19 -0.62 9.55
C LYS A 190 -14.08 -0.59 10.81
N ALA A 191 -15.18 0.16 10.82
CA ALA A 191 -16.11 0.16 11.96
C ALA A 191 -16.86 -1.17 12.10
N ASP A 192 -17.02 -1.93 11.01
CA ASP A 192 -17.76 -3.19 10.97
C ASP A 192 -16.86 -4.42 10.68
N MET A 193 -15.55 -4.23 10.50
CA MET A 193 -14.59 -5.29 10.20
C MET A 193 -13.48 -5.40 11.25
N ASP A 194 -13.07 -6.64 11.54
CA ASP A 194 -11.91 -6.92 12.38
C ASP A 194 -10.63 -6.56 11.62
N THR A 195 -10.14 -5.36 11.88
CA THR A 195 -8.98 -4.75 11.23
C THR A 195 -7.93 -4.32 12.25
N GLU A 196 -8.04 -4.83 13.49
CA GLU A 196 -7.11 -4.52 14.56
C GLU A 196 -5.69 -4.98 14.17
N ASN A 197 -4.69 -4.16 14.51
CA ASN A 197 -3.29 -4.42 14.21
C ASN A 197 -2.95 -4.52 12.71
N PHE A 198 -3.73 -3.87 11.83
CA PHE A 198 -3.37 -3.68 10.43
C PHE A 198 -3.05 -2.20 10.13
N THR A 199 -2.00 -1.99 9.34
CA THR A 199 -1.76 -0.74 8.62
C THR A 199 -2.34 -0.87 7.21
N PHE A 200 -3.19 0.08 6.83
CA PHE A 200 -3.77 0.14 5.48
C PHE A 200 -3.09 1.24 4.67
N ILE A 201 -2.79 0.95 3.42
CA ILE A 201 -2.26 1.91 2.47
C ILE A 201 -3.12 1.85 1.21
N VAL A 202 -3.74 2.96 0.84
CA VAL A 202 -4.63 3.03 -0.32
C VAL A 202 -4.08 4.04 -1.32
N MET A 203 -3.97 3.65 -2.59
CA MET A 203 -3.57 4.51 -3.71
C MET A 203 -4.66 4.54 -4.78
N ALA A 204 -5.19 5.73 -5.11
CA ALA A 204 -6.22 5.90 -6.14
C ALA A 204 -5.79 6.89 -7.23
N ASN A 205 -5.69 6.46 -8.49
CA ASN A 205 -5.09 7.26 -9.57
C ASN A 205 -6.05 7.71 -10.69
N GLY A 206 -7.33 7.30 -10.66
CA GLY A 206 -8.31 7.64 -11.69
C GLY A 206 -7.96 7.16 -13.11
N GLY A 207 -7.10 6.16 -13.24
CA GLY A 207 -6.59 5.60 -14.49
C GLY A 207 -7.66 4.99 -15.39
N ALA A 208 -8.78 4.52 -14.83
CA ALA A 208 -9.88 3.90 -15.58
C ALA A 208 -10.61 4.89 -16.50
N GLY A 209 -10.53 6.20 -16.21
CA GLY A 209 -11.21 7.25 -17.01
C GLY A 209 -12.74 7.15 -17.00
N SER A 210 -13.29 6.41 -16.04
CA SER A 210 -14.71 6.21 -15.76
C SER A 210 -15.33 7.42 -15.07
N GLN A 211 -16.66 7.42 -14.91
CA GLN A 211 -17.32 8.42 -14.06
C GLN A 211 -16.87 8.27 -12.61
N PRO A 212 -16.88 9.36 -11.81
CA PRO A 212 -16.56 9.30 -10.39
C PRO A 212 -17.42 8.23 -9.70
N VAL A 213 -16.79 7.39 -8.90
CA VAL A 213 -17.48 6.36 -8.11
C VAL A 213 -18.21 7.05 -6.95
N GLY A 214 -19.42 6.60 -6.59
CA GLY A 214 -20.12 7.10 -5.42
C GLY A 214 -19.42 6.69 -4.11
N GLN A 215 -19.60 7.46 -3.03
CA GLN A 215 -19.02 7.14 -1.72
C GLN A 215 -19.44 5.73 -1.24
N ASP A 216 -20.72 5.40 -1.40
CA ASP A 216 -21.28 4.11 -0.97
C ASP A 216 -20.70 2.97 -1.80
N ASP A 217 -20.70 3.07 -3.13
CA ASP A 217 -20.14 2.06 -4.04
C ASP A 217 -18.64 1.82 -3.77
N PHE A 218 -17.88 2.88 -3.47
CA PHE A 218 -16.46 2.76 -3.14
C PHE A 218 -16.25 2.04 -1.80
N SER A 219 -17.09 2.35 -0.80
CA SER A 219 -17.03 1.72 0.53
C SER A 219 -17.42 0.24 0.46
N GLU A 220 -18.50 -0.09 -0.25
CA GLU A 220 -18.92 -1.47 -0.52
C GLU A 220 -17.84 -2.24 -1.30
N GLY A 221 -17.17 -1.57 -2.25
CA GLY A 221 -16.04 -2.13 -2.98
C GLY A 221 -14.85 -2.49 -2.09
N ILE A 222 -14.48 -1.60 -1.15
CA ILE A 222 -13.44 -1.86 -0.16
C ILE A 222 -13.85 -3.02 0.76
N GLU A 223 -15.07 -3.02 1.28
CA GLU A 223 -15.59 -4.11 2.12
C GLU A 223 -15.53 -5.46 1.40
N ALA A 224 -16.04 -5.53 0.18
CA ALA A 224 -16.01 -6.73 -0.64
C ALA A 224 -14.58 -7.21 -0.91
N LEU A 225 -13.64 -6.29 -1.11
CA LEU A 225 -12.22 -6.61 -1.27
C LEU A 225 -11.64 -7.19 0.03
N LEU A 226 -11.88 -6.55 1.18
CA LEU A 226 -11.37 -7.02 2.46
C LEU A 226 -11.91 -8.41 2.82
N VAL A 227 -13.20 -8.68 2.57
CA VAL A 227 -13.77 -10.03 2.77
C VAL A 227 -13.05 -11.08 1.90
N LYS A 228 -12.76 -10.76 0.63
CA LYS A 228 -12.00 -11.68 -0.23
C LYS A 228 -10.55 -11.87 0.21
N LEU A 229 -9.95 -10.84 0.81
CA LEU A 229 -8.61 -10.91 1.40
C LEU A 229 -8.57 -11.69 2.71
N GLY A 230 -9.73 -12.12 3.24
CA GLY A 230 -9.83 -12.96 4.43
C GLY A 230 -10.20 -12.22 5.72
N PHE A 231 -10.34 -10.89 5.68
CA PHE A 231 -10.80 -10.11 6.83
C PHE A 231 -12.23 -10.52 7.21
N GLN A 232 -12.49 -10.58 8.52
CA GLN A 232 -13.78 -10.98 9.06
C GLN A 232 -14.57 -9.76 9.54
N HIS A 233 -15.89 -9.86 9.58
CA HIS A 233 -16.70 -8.87 10.27
C HIS A 233 -16.39 -8.89 11.77
N ALA A 234 -16.34 -7.70 12.38
CA ALA A 234 -16.13 -7.58 13.81
C ALA A 234 -17.27 -8.30 14.56
N LEU A 235 -16.91 -9.06 15.59
CA LEU A 235 -17.89 -9.67 16.48
C LEU A 235 -18.68 -8.57 17.17
N LYS A 236 -19.92 -8.32 16.74
CA LYS A 236 -20.84 -7.46 17.48
C LYS A 236 -21.13 -8.14 18.80
N ALA A 237 -20.57 -7.61 19.90
CA ALA A 237 -20.94 -8.03 21.24
C ALA A 237 -22.47 -7.92 21.33
N CYS A 238 -23.15 -9.05 21.52
CA CYS A 238 -24.58 -9.05 21.80
C CYS A 238 -24.79 -8.25 23.09
N SER A 239 -25.39 -7.08 22.98
CA SER A 239 -25.82 -6.27 24.12
C SER A 239 -27.09 -6.81 24.76
#